data_AF-A0A7Y2TQT4-F1
#
_entry.id   AF-A0A7Y2TQT4-F1
#
_cell.length_a   1.000
_cell.length_b   1.000
_cell.length_c   1.000
_cell.angle_alpha   90.00
_cell.angle_beta   90.00
_cell.angle_gamma   90.00
#
_symmetry.space_group_name_H-M   'P 1'
#
loop_
_entity.id
_entity.type
_entity.pdbx_description
1 polymer ?
#
loop_
_entity_poly.entity_id
_entity_poly.type
_entity_poly.pdbx_seq_one_letter_code
_entity_poly.pdbx_strand_id
1 'polypeptide(L)'
;AIPSVVIGYFTIEPILFGGWLSDSLTVLPQNDTVAAVGEHFHGPAALATHALKTAPFWLMITGFVLATVIYQLRPALADQLRQRMPRLHRLLENKFYVDELYQKLFVSRTISIGNGLWQKADAGFIDGWLVNGSARLVGNLAARIRVWQSGYLFHYAFAMIIGLIGILAIWVML
;
A
#
# COMPACT_ATOMS: atom_id res chain seq x y z
N ALA A 1 -20.67 19.35 -16.02
CA ALA A 1 -22.02 19.33 -15.42
C ALA A 1 -23.12 19.37 -16.48
N ILE A 2 -23.17 20.38 -17.35
CA ILE A 2 -24.27 20.52 -18.34
C ILE A 2 -24.41 19.29 -19.29
N PRO A 3 -23.33 18.74 -19.88
CA PRO A 3 -23.46 17.55 -20.75
C PRO A 3 -23.98 16.32 -20.00
N SER A 4 -23.59 16.16 -18.74
CA SER A 4 -24.00 15.05 -17.88
C SER A 4 -25.50 15.08 -17.56
N VAL A 5 -26.05 16.28 -17.32
CA VAL A 5 -27.49 16.48 -17.08
C VAL A 5 -28.29 16.17 -18.34
N VAL A 6 -27.83 16.64 -19.50
CA VAL A 6 -28.50 16.40 -20.79
C VAL A 6 -28.53 14.91 -21.13
N ILE A 7 -27.39 14.23 -21.01
CA ILE A 7 -27.33 12.78 -21.25
C ILE A 7 -28.25 12.05 -20.26
N GLY A 8 -28.14 12.35 -18.96
CA GLY A 8 -28.97 11.73 -17.93
C GLY A 8 -30.47 11.90 -18.18
N TYR A 9 -30.90 13.08 -18.65
CA TYR A 9 -32.29 13.36 -18.99
C TYR A 9 -32.82 12.42 -20.08
N PHE A 10 -32.04 12.17 -21.13
CA PHE A 10 -32.45 11.31 -22.23
C PHE A 10 -32.28 9.81 -21.96
N THR A 11 -31.31 9.44 -21.12
CA THR A 11 -30.91 8.03 -20.99
C THR A 11 -31.47 7.34 -19.76
N ILE A 12 -31.90 8.08 -18.72
CA ILE A 12 -32.31 7.46 -17.44
C ILE A 12 -33.46 6.46 -17.60
N GLU A 13 -34.47 6.81 -18.40
CA GLU A 13 -35.65 5.97 -18.62
C GLU A 13 -35.35 4.73 -19.49
N PRO A 14 -34.74 4.86 -20.69
CA PRO A 14 -34.43 3.69 -21.51
C PRO A 14 -33.40 2.75 -20.85
N ILE A 15 -32.47 3.26 -20.05
CA ILE A 15 -31.46 2.44 -19.37
C ILE A 15 -32.05 1.68 -18.18
N LEU A 16 -32.82 2.35 -17.31
CA LEU A 16 -33.30 1.75 -16.07
C LEU A 16 -34.62 0.99 -16.24
N PHE A 17 -35.54 1.50 -17.06
CA PHE A 17 -36.90 0.96 -17.20
C PHE A 17 -37.18 0.40 -18.60
N GLY A 18 -36.38 0.76 -19.61
CA GLY A 18 -36.54 0.34 -21.00
C GLY A 18 -35.92 -1.01 -21.36
N GLY A 19 -35.49 -1.81 -20.38
CA GLY A 19 -34.93 -3.15 -20.61
C GLY A 19 -33.51 -3.18 -21.18
N TRP A 20 -32.81 -2.05 -21.29
CA TRP A 20 -31.44 -2.02 -21.83
C TRP A 20 -30.44 -2.89 -21.05
N LEU A 21 -30.68 -3.08 -19.75
CA LEU A 21 -29.83 -3.89 -18.85
C LEU A 21 -30.28 -5.35 -18.73
N SER A 22 -31.38 -5.77 -19.34
CA SER A 22 -31.98 -7.11 -19.11
C SER A 22 -31.06 -8.26 -19.47
N ASP A 23 -30.23 -8.08 -20.51
CA ASP A 23 -29.33 -9.13 -21.00
C ASP A 23 -28.06 -9.25 -20.15
N SER A 24 -27.75 -8.25 -19.33
CA SER A 24 -26.53 -8.18 -18.52
C SER A 24 -26.77 -8.35 -17.01
N LEU A 25 -27.97 -8.03 -16.52
CA LEU A 25 -28.32 -8.08 -15.10
C LEU A 25 -29.55 -8.96 -14.87
N THR A 26 -29.33 -10.15 -14.32
CA THR A 26 -30.40 -11.04 -13.85
C THR A 26 -30.82 -10.64 -12.44
N VAL A 27 -32.02 -10.07 -12.31
CA VAL A 27 -32.57 -9.65 -11.02
C VAL A 27 -33.64 -10.65 -10.58
N LEU A 28 -33.48 -11.20 -9.37
CA LEU A 28 -34.49 -12.06 -8.76
C LEU A 28 -35.71 -11.22 -8.36
N PRO A 29 -36.95 -11.72 -8.51
CA PRO A 29 -38.16 -10.96 -8.20
C PRO A 29 -38.21 -10.39 -6.77
N GLN A 30 -37.55 -11.05 -5.81
CA GLN A 30 -37.50 -10.60 -4.42
C GLN A 30 -36.54 -9.41 -4.20
N ASN A 31 -35.63 -9.16 -5.13
CA ASN A 31 -34.56 -8.16 -5.02
C ASN A 31 -34.70 -7.03 -6.07
N ASP A 32 -35.86 -6.91 -6.72
CA ASP A 32 -36.08 -5.93 -7.77
C ASP A 32 -36.33 -4.51 -7.21
N THR A 33 -35.23 -3.91 -6.76
CA THR A 33 -35.19 -2.53 -6.26
C THR A 33 -35.42 -1.50 -7.37
N VAL A 34 -35.15 -1.84 -8.64
CA VAL A 34 -35.33 -0.92 -9.77
C VAL A 34 -36.81 -0.78 -10.10
N ALA A 35 -37.56 -1.89 -10.12
CA ALA A 35 -39.01 -1.85 -10.28
C ALA A 35 -39.69 -1.03 -9.16
N ALA A 36 -39.26 -1.21 -7.91
CA ALA A 36 -39.78 -0.44 -6.77
C ALA A 36 -39.48 1.08 -6.89
N VAL A 37 -38.31 1.46 -7.40
CA VAL A 37 -37.98 2.87 -7.69
C VAL A 37 -38.81 3.40 -8.87
N GLY A 38 -39.15 2.54 -9.84
CA GLY A 38 -40.01 2.85 -10.98
C GLY A 38 -41.41 3.32 -10.59
N GLU A 39 -41.99 2.79 -9.52
CA GLU A 39 -43.32 3.20 -9.03
C GLU A 39 -43.38 4.67 -8.62
N HIS A 40 -42.25 5.22 -8.15
CA HIS A 40 -42.12 6.61 -7.73
C HIS A 40 -41.47 7.52 -8.79
N PHE A 41 -41.05 6.95 -9.92
CA PHE A 41 -40.40 7.69 -10.98
C PHE A 41 -41.44 8.18 -12.01
N HIS A 42 -41.76 9.47 -11.95
CA HIS A 42 -42.72 10.10 -12.87
C HIS A 42 -42.03 10.87 -14.01
N GLY A 43 -40.84 10.42 -14.40
CA GLY A 43 -40.04 11.01 -15.47
C GLY A 43 -38.96 11.99 -14.99
N PRO A 44 -37.99 12.32 -15.86
CA PRO A 44 -36.84 13.16 -15.49
C PRO A 44 -37.23 14.59 -15.06
N ALA A 45 -38.25 15.17 -15.68
CA ALA A 45 -38.75 16.51 -15.34
C ALA A 45 -39.46 16.52 -13.97
N ALA A 46 -40.22 15.47 -13.66
CA ALA A 46 -40.85 15.32 -12.34
C ALA A 46 -39.80 15.14 -11.25
N LEU A 47 -38.73 14.37 -11.52
CA LEU A 47 -37.59 14.24 -10.61
C LEU A 47 -36.90 15.59 -10.35
N ALA A 48 -36.65 16.37 -11.41
CA ALA A 48 -36.01 17.69 -11.29
C ALA A 48 -36.86 18.68 -10.48
N THR A 49 -38.16 18.72 -10.72
CA THR A 49 -39.08 19.59 -9.97
C THR A 49 -39.29 19.11 -8.53
N HIS A 50 -39.29 17.80 -8.29
CA HIS A 50 -39.32 17.23 -6.96
C HIS A 50 -38.09 17.67 -6.15
N ALA A 51 -36.90 17.70 -6.75
CA ALA A 51 -35.67 18.13 -6.08
C ALA A 51 -35.80 19.53 -5.45
N LEU A 52 -36.49 20.47 -6.12
CA LEU A 52 -36.74 21.82 -5.60
C LEU A 52 -37.54 21.85 -4.29
N LYS A 53 -38.33 20.81 -4.02
CA LYS A 53 -39.13 20.67 -2.78
C LYS A 53 -38.37 19.97 -1.67
N THR A 54 -37.19 19.40 -1.97
CA THR A 54 -36.42 18.63 -0.99
C THR A 54 -35.47 19.50 -0.18
N ALA A 55 -35.24 19.13 1.08
CA ALA A 55 -34.29 19.82 1.95
C ALA A 55 -32.85 19.85 1.39
N PRO A 56 -32.30 18.77 0.80
CA PRO A 56 -30.95 18.78 0.23
C PRO A 56 -30.72 19.88 -0.81
N PHE A 57 -31.71 20.19 -1.66
CA PHE A 57 -31.59 21.27 -2.64
C PHE A 57 -31.39 22.62 -1.97
N TRP A 58 -32.19 22.94 -0.95
CA TRP A 58 -32.06 24.19 -0.22
C TRP A 58 -30.81 24.26 0.67
N LEU A 59 -30.38 23.13 1.24
CA LEU A 59 -29.10 23.05 1.97
C LEU A 59 -27.91 23.32 1.04
N MET A 60 -27.95 22.79 -0.20
CA MET A 60 -26.95 23.08 -1.21
C MET A 60 -26.94 24.58 -1.58
N ILE A 61 -28.11 25.18 -1.87
CA ILE A 61 -28.22 26.60 -2.22
C ILE A 61 -27.73 27.49 -1.07
N THR A 62 -28.13 27.21 0.16
CA THR A 62 -27.70 27.97 1.34
C THR A 62 -26.20 27.83 1.58
N GLY A 63 -25.63 26.62 1.41
CA GLY A 63 -24.19 26.41 1.45
C GLY A 63 -23.43 27.20 0.38
N PHE A 64 -23.94 27.22 -0.85
CA PHE A 64 -23.38 28.03 -1.94
C PHE A 64 -23.41 29.52 -1.62
N VAL A 65 -24.58 30.06 -1.23
CA VAL A 65 -24.72 31.47 -0.87
C VAL A 65 -23.80 31.84 0.29
N LEU A 66 -23.73 31.00 1.33
CA LEU A 66 -22.86 31.22 2.49
C LEU A 66 -21.39 31.26 2.08
N ALA A 67 -20.95 30.33 1.23
CA ALA A 67 -19.58 30.29 0.71
C ALA A 67 -19.27 31.55 -0.12
N THR A 68 -20.17 31.96 -1.02
CA THR A 68 -20.01 33.19 -1.82
C THR A 68 -19.92 34.43 -0.93
N VAL A 69 -20.77 34.54 0.08
CA VAL A 69 -20.74 35.68 1.02
C VAL A 69 -19.43 35.71 1.81
N ILE A 70 -18.99 34.57 2.35
CA ILE A 70 -17.78 34.50 3.17
C ILE A 70 -16.52 34.72 2.32
N TYR A 71 -16.38 34.06 1.18
CA TYR A 71 -15.13 34.05 0.42
C TYR A 71 -15.04 35.15 -0.64
N GLN A 72 -16.15 35.61 -1.22
CA GLN A 72 -16.14 36.63 -2.26
C GLN A 72 -16.50 38.03 -1.75
N LEU A 73 -17.51 38.14 -0.89
CA LEU A 73 -18.01 39.44 -0.42
C LEU A 73 -17.34 39.92 0.87
N ARG A 74 -17.08 39.02 1.84
CA ARG A 74 -16.50 39.38 3.14
C ARG A 74 -15.44 38.38 3.63
N PRO A 75 -14.25 38.35 2.99
CA PRO A 75 -13.16 37.43 3.37
C PRO A 75 -12.74 37.51 4.85
N ALA A 76 -12.86 38.70 5.46
CA ALA A 76 -12.54 38.89 6.88
C ALA A 76 -13.36 37.99 7.83
N LEU A 77 -14.55 37.52 7.42
CA LEU A 77 -15.33 36.57 8.21
C LEU A 77 -14.65 35.20 8.30
N ALA A 78 -13.93 34.77 7.27
CA ALA A 78 -13.19 33.52 7.27
C ALA A 78 -12.05 33.58 8.31
N ASP A 79 -11.30 34.67 8.36
CA ASP A 79 -10.23 34.87 9.34
C ASP A 79 -10.77 34.94 10.77
N GLN A 80 -11.89 35.63 10.99
CA GLN A 80 -12.55 35.68 12.30
C GLN A 80 -13.03 34.29 12.75
N LEU A 81 -13.61 33.49 11.85
CA LEU A 81 -14.03 32.12 12.14
C LEU A 81 -12.84 31.23 12.50
N ARG A 82 -11.73 31.35 11.77
CA ARG A 82 -10.47 30.66 12.07
C ARG A 82 -9.93 31.03 13.44
N GLN A 83 -9.97 32.31 13.82
CA GLN A 83 -9.51 32.78 15.13
C GLN A 83 -10.42 32.36 16.28
N ARG A 84 -11.74 32.28 16.05
CA ARG A 84 -12.71 31.81 17.08
C ARG A 84 -12.66 30.31 17.30
N MET A 85 -12.44 29.52 16.25
CA MET A 85 -12.43 28.06 16.32
C MET A 85 -11.12 27.47 15.78
N PRO A 86 -9.95 27.82 16.37
CA PRO A 86 -8.65 27.44 15.83
C PRO A 86 -8.43 25.93 15.88
N ARG A 87 -9.02 25.23 16.85
CA ARG A 87 -8.92 23.76 16.97
C ARG A 87 -9.68 23.05 15.86
N LEU A 88 -10.93 23.46 15.61
CA LEU A 88 -11.76 22.86 14.56
C LEU A 88 -11.17 23.17 13.18
N HIS A 89 -10.72 24.40 12.95
CA HIS A 89 -10.02 24.77 11.71
C HIS A 89 -8.81 23.88 11.49
N ARG A 90 -7.90 23.74 12.48
CA ARG A 90 -6.72 22.87 12.36
C ARG A 90 -7.09 21.40 12.12
N LEU A 91 -8.16 20.90 12.75
CA LEU A 91 -8.61 19.53 12.57
C LEU A 91 -9.10 19.29 11.14
N LEU A 92 -9.90 20.21 10.58
CA LEU A 92 -10.38 20.13 9.20
C LEU A 92 -9.24 20.35 8.19
N GLU A 93 -8.33 21.28 8.47
CA GLU A 93 -7.16 21.62 7.64
C GLU A 93 -6.18 20.44 7.55
N ASN A 94 -5.96 19.71 8.66
CA ASN A 94 -5.15 18.50 8.69
C ASN A 94 -5.96 17.23 8.38
N LYS A 95 -7.09 17.33 7.66
CA LYS A 95 -7.92 16.18 7.23
C LYS A 95 -8.21 15.17 8.35
N PHE A 96 -8.57 15.65 9.54
CA PHE A 96 -8.83 14.83 10.73
C PHE A 96 -7.62 14.04 11.26
N TYR A 97 -6.39 14.37 10.83
CA TYR A 97 -5.15 13.69 11.17
C TYR A 97 -5.10 12.20 10.78
N VAL A 98 -5.95 11.77 9.84
CA VAL A 98 -6.04 10.37 9.41
C VAL A 98 -4.76 9.95 8.68
N ASP A 99 -4.26 10.81 7.80
CA ASP A 99 -3.05 10.58 7.01
C ASP A 99 -1.82 10.44 7.92
N GLU A 100 -1.67 11.33 8.90
CA GLU A 100 -0.56 11.36 9.87
C GLU A 100 -0.60 10.15 10.81
N LEU A 101 -1.80 9.79 11.27
CA LEU A 101 -2.00 8.60 12.08
C LEU A 101 -1.64 7.34 11.30
N TYR A 102 -2.06 7.25 10.04
CA TYR A 102 -1.72 6.13 9.16
C TYR A 102 -0.20 6.05 8.92
N GLN A 103 0.43 7.18 8.60
CA GLN A 103 1.86 7.28 8.38
C GLN A 103 2.66 6.86 9.62
N LYS A 104 2.22 7.28 10.82
CA LYS A 104 2.92 7.00 12.07
C LYS A 104 2.71 5.56 12.56
N LEU A 105 1.49 5.04 12.45
CA LEU A 105 1.15 3.72 12.97
C LEU A 105 1.52 2.60 12.00
N PHE A 106 1.27 2.77 10.71
CA PHE A 106 1.49 1.69 9.74
C PHE A 106 2.80 1.91 9.00
N VAL A 107 2.94 3.01 8.26
CA VAL A 107 4.07 3.20 7.34
C VAL A 107 5.41 3.20 8.06
N SER A 108 5.58 4.06 9.07
CA SER A 108 6.84 4.16 9.82
C SER A 108 7.22 2.86 10.53
N ARG A 109 6.23 2.12 11.06
CA ARG A 109 6.49 0.86 11.76
C ARG A 109 6.89 -0.24 10.78
N THR A 110 6.18 -0.38 9.66
CA THR A 110 6.50 -1.35 8.62
C THR A 110 7.89 -1.11 8.04
N ILE A 111 8.25 0.15 7.77
CA ILE A 111 9.60 0.51 7.30
C ILE A 111 10.65 0.16 8.36
N SER A 112 10.42 0.50 9.64
CA SER A 112 11.37 0.17 10.71
C SER A 112 11.56 -1.34 10.89
N ILE A 113 10.49 -2.12 10.76
CA ILE A 113 10.55 -3.59 10.81
C ILE A 113 11.33 -4.11 9.61
N GLY A 114 11.03 -3.64 8.40
CA GLY A 114 11.74 -4.02 7.18
C GLY A 114 13.25 -3.73 7.26
N ASN A 115 13.61 -2.54 7.71
CA ASN A 115 15.02 -2.16 7.91
C ASN A 115 15.70 -3.03 8.97
N GLY A 116 15.00 -3.35 10.06
CA GLY A 116 15.52 -4.24 11.11
C GLY A 116 15.76 -5.66 10.61
N LEU A 117 14.85 -6.19 9.77
CA LEU A 117 15.01 -7.49 9.14
C LEU A 117 16.17 -7.49 8.16
N TRP A 118 16.29 -6.49 7.29
CA TRP A 118 17.41 -6.38 6.34
C TRP A 118 18.77 -6.32 7.04
N GLN A 119 18.92 -5.45 8.05
CA GLN A 119 20.19 -5.29 8.75
C GLN A 119 20.58 -6.55 9.54
N LYS A 120 19.63 -7.20 10.20
CA LYS A 120 19.93 -8.36 11.05
C LYS A 120 20.04 -9.67 10.26
N ALA A 121 19.12 -9.90 9.33
CA ALA A 121 19.07 -11.15 8.58
C ALA A 121 20.06 -11.17 7.42
N ASP A 122 20.01 -10.17 6.55
CA ASP A 122 20.80 -10.17 5.31
C ASP A 122 22.24 -9.74 5.58
N ALA A 123 22.44 -8.46 5.92
CA ALA A 123 23.77 -7.91 6.16
C ALA A 123 24.49 -8.56 7.35
N GLY A 124 23.74 -8.89 8.41
CA GLY A 124 24.28 -9.49 9.63
C GLY A 124 24.53 -10.99 9.51
N PHE A 125 23.46 -11.77 9.35
CA PHE A 125 23.53 -13.23 9.41
C PHE A 125 24.05 -13.85 8.11
N ILE A 126 23.52 -13.46 6.95
CA ILE A 126 23.92 -14.04 5.67
C ILE A 126 25.31 -13.55 5.29
N ASP A 127 25.48 -12.25 5.07
CA ASP A 127 26.75 -11.71 4.60
C ASP A 127 27.83 -11.78 5.67
N GLY A 128 27.51 -11.39 6.90
CA GLY A 128 28.47 -11.34 8.00
C GLY A 128 28.90 -12.74 8.46
N TRP A 129 27.95 -13.59 8.85
CA TRP A 129 28.25 -14.85 9.50
C TRP A 129 28.41 -16.01 8.52
N LEU A 130 27.49 -16.20 7.57
CA LEU A 130 27.58 -17.32 6.62
C LEU A 130 28.67 -17.08 5.57
N VAL A 131 28.64 -15.96 4.85
CA VAL A 131 29.57 -15.72 3.73
C VAL A 131 30.95 -15.31 4.24
N ASN A 132 31.05 -14.18 4.95
CA ASN A 132 32.35 -13.69 5.42
C ASN A 132 32.93 -14.58 6.53
N GLY A 133 32.10 -15.17 7.39
CA GLY A 133 32.55 -16.09 8.42
C GLY A 133 33.15 -17.37 7.82
N SER A 134 32.50 -17.98 6.82
CA SER A 134 33.05 -19.16 6.14
C SER A 134 34.35 -18.82 5.39
N ALA A 135 34.40 -17.69 4.69
CA ALA A 135 35.62 -17.23 4.01
C ALA A 135 36.78 -17.02 5.01
N ARG A 136 36.52 -16.41 6.17
CA ARG A 136 37.52 -16.24 7.24
C ARG A 136 37.97 -17.57 7.82
N LEU A 137 37.06 -18.52 8.03
CA LEU A 137 37.41 -19.86 8.52
C LEU A 137 38.34 -20.59 7.56
N VAL A 138 37.98 -20.62 6.27
CA VAL A 138 38.81 -21.24 5.22
C VAL A 138 40.16 -20.53 5.12
N GLY A 139 40.18 -19.19 5.13
CA GLY A 139 41.41 -18.41 5.11
C GLY A 139 42.33 -18.70 6.29
N ASN A 140 41.77 -18.79 7.51
CA ASN A 140 42.52 -19.12 8.72
C ASN A 140 43.07 -20.55 8.69
N LEU A 141 42.28 -21.51 8.20
CA LEU A 141 42.73 -22.89 8.02
C LEU A 141 43.87 -22.97 7.00
N ALA A 142 43.70 -22.32 5.84
CA ALA A 142 44.72 -22.26 4.80
C ALA A 142 46.02 -21.60 5.32
N ALA A 143 45.91 -20.51 6.10
CA ALA A 143 47.05 -19.84 6.71
C ALA A 143 47.81 -20.75 7.68
N ARG A 144 47.11 -21.57 8.48
CA ARG A 144 47.72 -22.56 9.39
C ARG A 144 48.39 -23.70 8.62
N ILE A 145 47.71 -24.26 7.62
CA ILE A 145 48.25 -25.34 6.76
C ILE A 145 49.48 -24.85 6.01
N ARG A 146 49.51 -23.59 5.58
CA ARG A 146 50.67 -23.00 4.88
C ARG A 146 51.96 -23.06 5.70
N VAL A 147 51.88 -22.97 7.03
CA VAL A 147 53.08 -23.04 7.90
C VAL A 147 53.69 -24.45 7.93
N TRP A 148 52.91 -25.49 7.62
CA TRP A 148 53.41 -26.87 7.55
C TRP A 148 54.29 -27.10 6.31
N GLN A 149 54.20 -26.22 5.32
CA GLN A 149 55.11 -26.18 4.17
C GLN A 149 56.38 -25.43 4.57
N SER A 150 57.30 -26.14 5.26
CA SER A 150 58.51 -25.54 5.84
C SER A 150 59.63 -25.23 4.83
N GLY A 151 59.51 -25.68 3.57
CA GLY A 151 60.53 -25.50 2.53
C GLY A 151 61.76 -26.42 2.66
N TYR A 152 61.89 -27.18 3.76
CA TYR A 152 62.99 -28.13 3.95
C TYR A 152 62.71 -29.45 3.23
N LEU A 153 63.60 -29.84 2.31
CA LEU A 153 63.47 -31.05 1.49
C LEU A 153 63.24 -32.33 2.32
N PHE A 154 63.85 -32.41 3.51
CA PHE A 154 63.72 -33.56 4.41
C PHE A 154 62.26 -33.80 4.87
N HIS A 155 61.49 -32.74 5.15
CA HIS A 155 60.10 -32.87 5.57
C HIS A 155 59.23 -33.45 4.44
N TYR A 156 59.51 -33.06 3.20
CA TYR A 156 58.80 -33.59 2.02
C TYR A 156 59.14 -35.05 1.77
N ALA A 157 60.43 -35.43 1.83
CA ALA A 157 60.85 -36.81 1.66
C ALA A 157 60.20 -37.75 2.69
N PHE A 158 60.17 -37.31 3.95
CA PHE A 158 59.52 -38.06 5.03
C PHE A 158 58.02 -38.22 4.80
N ALA A 159 57.32 -37.15 4.40
CA ALA A 159 55.89 -37.19 4.10
C ALA A 159 55.56 -38.12 2.91
N MET A 160 56.41 -38.15 1.87
CA MET A 160 56.24 -39.04 0.72
C MET A 160 56.35 -40.51 1.10
N ILE A 161 57.35 -40.88 1.92
CA ILE A 161 57.54 -42.26 2.38
C ILE A 161 56.33 -42.72 3.20
N ILE A 162 55.87 -41.89 4.15
CA ILE A 162 54.66 -42.18 4.94
C ILE A 162 53.43 -42.33 4.02
N GLY A 163 53.26 -41.42 3.05
CA GLY A 163 52.16 -41.49 2.08
C GLY A 163 52.18 -42.79 1.27
N LEU A 164 53.35 -43.20 0.77
CA LEU A 164 53.50 -44.44 0.00
C LEU A 164 53.19 -45.68 0.85
N ILE A 165 53.72 -45.75 2.06
CA ILE A 165 53.44 -46.86 3.00
C ILE A 165 51.94 -46.89 3.30
N GLY A 166 51.32 -45.74 3.56
CA GLY A 166 49.89 -45.63 3.84
C GLY A 166 49.02 -46.11 2.68
N ILE A 167 49.32 -45.67 1.45
CA ILE A 167 48.59 -46.11 0.25
C ILE A 167 48.73 -47.62 0.06
N LEU A 168 49.94 -48.17 0.17
CA LEU A 168 50.18 -49.61 0.04
C LEU A 168 49.48 -50.41 1.15
N ALA A 169 49.51 -49.94 2.39
CA ALA A 169 48.82 -50.58 3.50
C ALA A 169 47.30 -50.59 3.30
N ILE A 170 46.73 -49.45 2.86
CA ILE A 170 45.29 -49.35 2.53
C ILE A 170 44.96 -50.30 1.38
N TRP A 171 45.77 -50.35 0.32
CA TRP A 171 45.55 -51.22 -0.83
C TRP A 171 45.64 -52.71 -0.51
N VAL A 172 46.52 -53.11 0.42
CA VAL A 172 46.61 -54.51 0.88
C VAL A 172 45.48 -54.89 1.84
N MET A 173 44.94 -53.93 2.60
CA MET A 173 43.85 -54.16 3.56
C MET A 173 42.45 -54.10 2.93
N LEU A 174 42.28 -53.42 1.80
CA LEU A 174 41.06 -53.42 0.98
C LEU A 174 41.03 -54.64 0.04
#